data_AF-A0A508YWB4-F1
#
_entry.id   AF-A0A508YWB4-F1
#
_cell.length_a   1.000
_cell.length_b   1.000
_cell.length_c   1.000
_cell.angle_alpha   90.00
_cell.angle_beta   90.00
_cell.angle_gamma   90.00
#
_symmetry.space_group_name_H-M   'P 1'
#
loop_
_entity.id
_entity.type
_entity.pdbx_description
1 polymer ?
#
loop_
_entity_poly.entity_id
_entity_poly.type
_entity_poly.pdbx_seq_one_letter_code
_entity_poly.pdbx_strand_id
1 'polypeptide(L)'
;MNERERILDLVKKGVISSEEALVLLENLAKQQGTQAGSPADDTAPEAHSEQTETDDQSTQEQQEANKDTDAALTELNTEIAEAAGALDAATAQVTSISKQIEANNEQIIVLDTMEDLEALSPEKYQKRGELKQENQKLNDQLAELKGQVETMKANLATLRRQKHDLERQKISDKIFNDDWQKDARDVFSEFGKNIGDATSQLGGFVKDTVNNVLDNVDWKNVTVTVPGLATEKFEHVFKFPDSQATILDVKVANGDVKFKTWDQPGIQVEAAIKLYGKMDADSPFEAFKDRSRIDVTDDHFSFQVPNKRVQADLVISLPKRTYDHVSVRLLNGSADLTGLNGKDFYVKSTNGQMNFTNVDGVMIESEGVNGSIKVQGGHTHDLLLTTVNGDVSVDADPATAALKTVNGTVRATYHTDFTKIEGTSMNGNVKVAVPASIALKGEARTHFGSIKSRLSNVAEPAKGLKRFELDRPGTGNSELKLNTTSGNIQLKDSND
;
A
#
# COMPACT_ATOMS: atom_id res chain seq x y z
N MET A 1 -38.55 1.32 9.22
CA MET A 1 -37.33 0.79 9.88
C MET A 1 -37.05 1.64 11.08
N ASN A 2 -36.81 1.02 12.25
CA ASN A 2 -36.40 1.75 13.44
C ASN A 2 -35.03 2.39 13.17
N GLU A 3 -34.79 3.65 13.59
CA GLU A 3 -33.52 4.35 13.30
C GLU A 3 -32.31 3.60 13.87
N ARG A 4 -32.51 2.91 15.01
CA ARG A 4 -31.55 1.99 15.59
C ARG A 4 -31.21 0.80 14.68
N GLU A 5 -32.19 0.23 13.98
CA GLU A 5 -31.96 -0.87 13.03
C GLU A 5 -31.24 -0.37 11.78
N ARG A 6 -31.51 0.85 11.33
CA ARG A 6 -30.83 1.47 10.18
C ARG A 6 -29.36 1.75 10.47
N ILE A 7 -29.03 2.22 11.69
CA ILE A 7 -27.64 2.42 12.13
C ILE A 7 -26.90 1.06 12.19
N LEU A 8 -27.55 0.01 12.70
CA LEU A 8 -26.96 -1.33 12.75
C LEU A 8 -26.77 -1.96 11.35
N ASP A 9 -27.68 -1.69 10.41
CA ASP A 9 -27.54 -2.13 9.01
C ASP A 9 -26.39 -1.41 8.28
N LEU A 10 -26.15 -0.13 8.58
CA LEU A 10 -25.02 0.65 8.06
C LEU A 10 -23.67 0.14 8.60
N VAL A 11 -23.61 -0.31 9.86
CA VAL A 11 -22.43 -0.99 10.42
C VAL A 11 -22.19 -2.33 9.73
N LYS A 12 -23.25 -3.13 9.53
CA LYS A 12 -23.16 -4.43 8.84
C LYS A 12 -22.70 -4.30 7.38
N LYS A 13 -23.06 -3.19 6.72
CA LYS A 13 -22.62 -2.86 5.35
C LYS A 13 -21.25 -2.18 5.30
N GLY A 14 -20.61 -1.92 6.44
CA GLY A 14 -19.28 -1.31 6.54
C GLY A 14 -19.24 0.17 6.17
N VAL A 15 -20.40 0.85 6.14
CA VAL A 15 -20.51 2.27 5.76
C VAL A 15 -20.07 3.18 6.91
N ILE A 16 -20.23 2.73 8.15
CA ILE A 16 -19.83 3.44 9.37
C ILE A 16 -19.13 2.47 10.34
N SER A 17 -18.20 2.99 11.14
CA SER A 17 -17.47 2.21 12.14
C SER A 17 -18.33 1.90 13.37
N SER A 18 -17.93 0.89 14.14
CA SER A 18 -18.64 0.50 15.37
C SER A 18 -18.62 1.59 16.45
N GLU A 19 -17.58 2.43 16.48
CA GLU A 19 -17.49 3.57 17.40
C GLU A 19 -18.40 4.73 16.97
N GLU A 20 -18.49 5.03 15.67
CA GLU A 20 -19.45 6.03 15.15
C GLU A 20 -20.89 5.59 15.37
N ALA A 21 -21.17 4.29 15.22
CA ALA A 21 -22.50 3.75 15.49
C ALA A 21 -22.88 3.81 16.97
N LEU A 22 -21.92 3.65 17.89
CA LEU A 22 -22.16 3.80 19.33
C LEU A 22 -22.53 5.25 19.67
N VAL A 23 -21.80 6.22 19.12
CA VAL A 23 -22.10 7.66 19.30
C VAL A 23 -23.48 8.01 18.74
N LEU A 24 -23.83 7.50 17.56
CA LEU A 24 -25.14 7.72 16.95
C LEU A 24 -26.28 7.09 17.76
N LEU A 25 -26.08 5.88 18.29
CA LEU A 25 -27.07 5.20 19.14
C LEU A 25 -27.23 5.89 20.50
N GLU A 26 -26.16 6.43 21.07
CA GLU A 26 -26.19 7.19 22.32
C GLU A 26 -26.93 8.51 22.15
N ASN A 27 -26.69 9.22 21.04
CA ASN A 27 -27.42 10.45 20.72
C ASN A 27 -28.91 10.19 20.46
N LEU A 28 -29.25 9.05 19.84
CA LEU A 28 -30.63 8.64 19.64
C LEU A 28 -31.35 8.33 20.97
N ALA A 29 -30.63 7.74 21.92
CA ALA A 29 -31.14 7.51 23.28
C ALA A 29 -31.33 8.82 24.07
N LYS A 30 -30.44 9.81 23.88
CA LYS A 30 -30.56 11.14 24.49
C LYS A 30 -31.75 11.93 23.94
N GLN A 31 -32.06 11.81 22.65
CA GLN A 31 -33.23 12.47 22.05
C GLN A 31 -34.57 11.89 22.53
N GLN A 32 -34.63 10.58 22.79
CA GLN A 32 -35.84 9.94 23.35
C GLN A 32 -36.08 10.27 24.84
N GLY A 33 -35.05 10.73 25.57
CA GLY A 33 -35.16 11.16 26.97
C GLY A 33 -35.78 12.54 27.19
N THR A 34 -36.01 13.33 26.12
CA THR A 34 -36.43 14.74 26.21
C THR A 34 -37.91 15.03 25.96
N GLN A 35 -38.77 14.02 25.81
CA GLN A 35 -40.23 14.21 25.75
C GLN A 35 -40.97 13.42 26.83
N ALA A 36 -40.95 13.93 28.07
CA ALA A 36 -42.02 13.75 29.07
C ALA A 36 -41.84 14.69 30.28
N GLY A 37 -42.63 15.75 30.35
CA GLY A 37 -43.09 16.41 31.59
C GLY A 37 -44.59 16.69 31.40
N SER A 38 -45.51 16.78 32.36
CA SER A 38 -45.61 16.91 33.84
C SER A 38 -47.13 16.65 34.18
N PRO A 39 -47.72 16.66 35.44
CA PRO A 39 -47.53 17.68 36.51
C PRO A 39 -47.79 17.31 38.02
N ALA A 40 -47.41 18.26 38.90
CA ALA A 40 -47.91 18.67 40.25
C ALA A 40 -48.09 17.60 41.37
N ASP A 41 -47.87 17.82 42.67
CA ASP A 41 -48.16 18.99 43.52
C ASP A 41 -47.47 18.89 44.92
N ASP A 42 -47.33 20.06 45.56
CA ASP A 42 -47.41 20.43 46.99
C ASP A 42 -46.38 20.17 48.13
N THR A 43 -46.23 21.27 48.90
CA THR A 43 -45.90 21.48 50.34
C THR A 43 -44.45 21.47 50.90
N ALA A 44 -44.13 22.58 51.58
CA ALA A 44 -42.98 22.86 52.49
C ALA A 44 -43.46 22.85 53.97
N PRO A 45 -42.69 23.27 55.03
CA PRO A 45 -41.24 23.43 55.29
C PRO A 45 -40.79 22.91 56.70
N GLU A 46 -39.58 23.31 57.15
CA GLU A 46 -38.99 23.33 58.53
C GLU A 46 -38.08 22.13 58.94
N ALA A 47 -36.99 22.27 59.70
CA ALA A 47 -36.03 23.34 60.02
C ALA A 47 -34.84 22.69 60.77
N HIS A 48 -33.75 23.45 60.90
CA HIS A 48 -32.61 23.33 61.83
C HIS A 48 -31.34 22.52 61.47
N SER A 49 -30.40 23.27 60.87
CA SER A 49 -29.05 23.61 61.37
C SER A 49 -28.14 22.51 61.93
N GLU A 50 -26.99 22.32 61.26
CA GLU A 50 -25.72 22.89 61.74
C GLU A 50 -24.57 22.77 60.71
N GLN A 51 -23.78 23.85 60.64
CA GLN A 51 -22.36 23.98 60.29
C GLN A 51 -21.91 24.65 58.96
N THR A 52 -21.15 25.73 59.20
CA THR A 52 -20.05 26.35 58.44
C THR A 52 -20.38 27.29 57.27
N GLU A 53 -20.36 28.59 57.58
CA GLU A 53 -19.94 29.63 56.64
C GLU A 53 -18.41 29.55 56.44
N THR A 54 -17.97 29.38 55.19
CA THR A 54 -16.97 30.20 54.47
C THR A 54 -16.73 29.60 53.09
N ASP A 55 -16.78 30.46 52.06
CA ASP A 55 -16.46 30.28 50.62
C ASP A 55 -17.66 30.24 49.65
N ASP A 56 -18.34 31.38 49.53
CA ASP A 56 -19.40 31.62 48.54
C ASP A 56 -18.95 32.56 47.41
N GLN A 57 -17.66 32.50 47.03
CA GLN A 57 -17.15 33.17 45.81
C GLN A 57 -16.64 32.21 44.74
N SER A 58 -16.36 30.95 45.07
CA SER A 58 -15.80 29.96 44.12
C SER A 58 -16.83 29.25 43.24
N THR A 59 -18.11 29.26 43.62
CA THR A 59 -19.13 28.40 42.99
C THR A 59 -19.86 29.06 41.81
N GLN A 60 -19.92 30.40 41.77
CA GLN A 60 -20.49 31.14 40.64
C GLN A 60 -19.49 31.27 39.48
N GLU A 61 -18.21 31.52 39.75
CA GLU A 61 -17.16 31.59 38.72
C GLU A 61 -16.92 30.23 38.01
N GLN A 62 -17.05 29.11 38.73
CA GLN A 62 -16.92 27.76 38.15
C GLN A 62 -18.11 27.31 37.29
N GLN A 63 -19.30 27.89 37.49
CA GLN A 63 -20.49 27.60 36.66
C GLN A 63 -20.54 28.46 35.40
N GLU A 64 -20.03 29.68 35.42
CA GLU A 64 -19.88 30.52 34.22
C GLU A 64 -18.72 30.04 33.32
N ALA A 65 -17.56 29.68 33.90
CA ALA A 65 -16.41 29.17 33.14
C ALA A 65 -16.68 27.82 32.43
N ASN A 66 -17.54 26.96 32.99
CA ASN A 66 -17.95 25.70 32.35
C ASN A 66 -18.94 25.91 31.19
N LYS A 67 -19.77 26.97 31.23
CA LYS A 67 -20.66 27.32 30.12
C LYS A 67 -19.90 27.91 28.93
N ASP A 68 -18.90 28.75 29.18
CA ASP A 68 -18.07 29.35 28.14
C ASP A 68 -17.19 28.32 27.43
N THR A 69 -16.67 27.32 28.16
CA THR A 69 -15.89 26.22 27.57
C THR A 69 -16.74 25.24 26.76
N ASP A 70 -17.99 24.96 27.18
CA ASP A 70 -18.91 24.14 26.39
C ASP A 70 -19.41 24.86 25.12
N ALA A 71 -19.59 26.18 25.19
CA ALA A 71 -19.86 27.01 24.01
C ALA A 71 -18.66 26.97 23.03
N ALA A 72 -17.44 27.16 23.52
CA ALA A 72 -16.22 27.09 22.71
C ALA A 72 -15.96 25.71 22.11
N LEU A 73 -16.28 24.61 22.82
CA LEU A 73 -16.17 23.26 22.28
C LEU A 73 -17.20 23.00 21.17
N THR A 74 -18.41 23.55 21.32
CA THR A 74 -19.48 23.46 20.32
C THR A 74 -19.12 24.25 19.06
N GLU A 75 -18.55 25.44 19.23
CA GLU A 75 -18.03 26.26 18.13
C GLU A 75 -16.89 25.56 17.39
N LEU A 76 -15.91 25.02 18.11
CA LEU A 76 -14.77 24.33 17.52
C LEU A 76 -15.16 23.01 16.82
N ASN A 77 -16.19 22.31 17.32
CA ASN A 77 -16.77 21.16 16.62
C ASN A 77 -17.44 21.57 15.30
N THR A 78 -18.08 22.74 15.28
CA THR A 78 -18.68 23.30 14.07
C THR A 78 -17.60 23.66 13.05
N GLU A 79 -16.53 24.35 13.48
CA GLU A 79 -15.39 24.68 12.63
C GLU A 79 -14.66 23.45 12.09
N ILE A 80 -14.49 22.38 12.89
CA ILE A 80 -13.91 21.12 12.43
C ILE A 80 -14.79 20.46 11.38
N ALA A 81 -16.11 20.47 11.55
CA ALA A 81 -17.04 19.89 10.59
C ALA A 81 -17.04 20.67 9.27
N GLU A 82 -17.01 22.00 9.33
CA GLU A 82 -16.92 22.87 8.15
C GLU A 82 -15.58 22.70 7.43
N ALA A 83 -14.46 22.66 8.16
CA ALA A 83 -13.12 22.45 7.60
C ALA A 83 -12.98 21.05 6.97
N ALA A 84 -13.57 20.02 7.58
CA ALA A 84 -13.60 18.67 7.01
C ALA A 84 -14.45 18.62 5.73
N GLY A 85 -15.63 19.24 5.74
CA GLY A 85 -16.49 19.33 4.54
C GLY A 85 -15.83 20.09 3.39
N ALA A 86 -15.10 21.18 3.70
CA ALA A 86 -14.33 21.91 2.70
C ALA A 86 -13.16 21.09 2.14
N LEU A 87 -12.45 20.33 2.99
CA LEU A 87 -11.39 19.41 2.57
C LEU A 87 -11.93 18.29 1.66
N ASP A 88 -13.09 17.73 1.99
CA ASP A 88 -13.75 16.71 1.18
C ASP A 88 -14.18 17.27 -0.19
N ALA A 89 -14.75 18.49 -0.21
CA ALA A 89 -15.12 19.17 -1.45
C ALA A 89 -13.90 19.46 -2.34
N ALA A 90 -12.80 19.97 -1.76
CA ALA A 90 -11.55 20.21 -2.49
C ALA A 90 -10.93 18.90 -3.01
N THR A 91 -10.97 17.82 -2.23
CA THR A 91 -10.49 16.50 -2.64
C THR A 91 -11.34 15.90 -3.78
N ALA A 92 -12.66 16.11 -3.74
CA ALA A 92 -13.56 15.73 -4.82
C ALA A 92 -13.27 16.52 -6.11
N GLN A 93 -12.98 17.82 -6.00
CA GLN A 93 -12.58 18.64 -7.14
C GLN A 93 -11.22 18.20 -7.73
N VAL A 94 -10.21 17.89 -6.89
CA VAL A 94 -8.94 17.29 -7.35
C VAL A 94 -9.20 16.01 -8.14
N THR A 95 -10.10 15.16 -7.64
CA THR A 95 -10.47 13.90 -8.30
C THR A 95 -11.17 14.15 -9.65
N SER A 96 -12.07 15.12 -9.71
CA SER A 96 -12.79 15.48 -10.95
C SER A 96 -11.86 16.07 -12.00
N ILE A 97 -10.98 17.02 -11.62
CA ILE A 97 -10.00 17.63 -12.51
C ILE A 97 -9.00 16.58 -13.01
N SER A 98 -8.55 15.68 -12.13
CA SER A 98 -7.68 14.56 -12.52
C SER A 98 -8.33 13.67 -13.58
N LYS A 99 -9.61 13.31 -13.39
CA LYS A 99 -10.37 12.54 -14.39
C LYS A 99 -10.54 13.27 -15.71
N GLN A 100 -10.74 14.59 -15.68
CA GLN A 100 -10.87 15.39 -16.91
C GLN A 100 -9.55 15.47 -17.66
N ILE A 101 -8.42 15.64 -16.95
CA ILE A 101 -7.07 15.59 -17.54
C ILE A 101 -6.81 14.22 -18.18
N GLU A 102 -7.21 13.15 -17.50
CA GLU A 102 -7.08 11.76 -17.99
C GLU A 102 -7.89 11.55 -19.28
N ALA A 103 -9.16 11.93 -19.29
CA ALA A 103 -10.02 11.85 -20.47
C ALA A 103 -9.50 12.70 -21.66
N ASN A 104 -9.00 13.90 -21.38
CA ASN A 104 -8.38 14.75 -22.40
C ASN A 104 -7.07 14.14 -22.92
N ASN A 105 -6.26 13.53 -22.06
CA ASN A 105 -5.04 12.83 -22.46
C ASN A 105 -5.35 11.61 -23.33
N GLU A 106 -6.41 10.84 -23.04
CA GLU A 106 -6.86 9.75 -23.91
C GLU A 106 -7.20 10.25 -25.32
N GLN A 107 -7.92 11.38 -25.43
CA GLN A 107 -8.24 11.98 -26.72
C GLN A 107 -7.01 12.54 -27.44
N ILE A 108 -6.09 13.18 -26.71
CA ILE A 108 -4.81 13.66 -27.27
C ILE A 108 -4.00 12.50 -27.83
N ILE A 109 -3.95 11.36 -27.13
CA ILE A 109 -3.27 10.15 -27.61
C ILE A 109 -3.89 9.63 -28.90
N VAL A 110 -5.22 9.62 -29.01
CA VAL A 110 -5.92 9.26 -30.26
C VAL A 110 -5.54 10.22 -31.39
N LEU A 111 -5.45 11.51 -31.11
CA LEU A 111 -5.11 12.51 -32.12
C LEU A 111 -3.62 12.50 -32.51
N ASP A 112 -2.71 12.30 -31.55
CA ASP A 112 -1.27 12.12 -31.82
C ASP A 112 -1.04 10.85 -32.66
N THR A 113 -1.71 9.74 -32.33
CA THR A 113 -1.61 8.50 -33.12
C THR A 113 -2.23 8.62 -34.51
N MET A 114 -3.26 9.45 -34.71
CA MET A 114 -3.78 9.75 -36.05
C MET A 114 -2.83 10.60 -36.88
N GLU A 115 -2.01 11.48 -36.28
CA GLU A 115 -0.97 12.25 -36.97
C GLU A 115 0.14 11.35 -37.50
N ASP A 116 0.63 10.44 -36.66
CA ASP A 116 1.68 9.47 -37.02
C ASP A 116 1.25 8.50 -38.13
N LEU A 117 -0.06 8.36 -38.35
CA LEU A 117 -0.67 7.52 -39.39
C LEU A 117 -1.08 8.30 -40.65
N GLU A 118 -0.66 9.57 -40.78
CA GLU A 118 -1.03 10.50 -41.87
C GLU A 118 -2.56 10.66 -42.08
N ALA A 119 -3.35 10.40 -41.03
CA ALA A 119 -4.82 10.35 -41.08
C ALA A 119 -5.48 11.55 -40.38
N LEU A 120 -4.72 12.58 -40.02
CA LEU A 120 -5.21 13.72 -39.26
C LEU A 120 -5.77 14.83 -40.17
N SER A 121 -7.05 15.14 -40.02
CA SER A 121 -7.66 16.30 -40.68
C SER A 121 -7.25 17.61 -39.99
N PRO A 122 -7.30 18.77 -40.68
CA PRO A 122 -7.00 20.07 -40.09
C PRO A 122 -7.83 20.39 -38.83
N GLU A 123 -9.10 19.98 -38.80
CA GLU A 123 -9.98 20.15 -37.64
C GLU A 123 -9.51 19.34 -36.42
N LYS A 124 -9.01 18.12 -36.64
CA LYS A 124 -8.49 17.25 -35.58
C LYS A 124 -7.16 17.75 -35.03
N TYR A 125 -6.32 18.34 -35.88
CA TYR A 125 -5.10 19.02 -35.45
C TYR A 125 -5.40 20.19 -34.51
N GLN A 126 -6.39 21.02 -34.85
CA GLN A 126 -6.83 22.12 -33.99
C GLN A 126 -7.40 21.61 -32.67
N LYS A 127 -8.26 20.59 -32.71
CA LYS A 127 -8.85 19.99 -31.50
C LYS A 127 -7.80 19.45 -30.53
N ARG A 128 -6.73 18.85 -31.06
CA ARG A 128 -5.59 18.41 -30.25
C ARG A 128 -4.90 19.57 -29.55
N GLY A 129 -4.67 20.67 -30.27
CA GLY A 129 -4.08 21.88 -29.71
C GLY A 129 -4.91 22.45 -28.56
N GLU A 130 -6.23 22.50 -28.72
CA GLU A 130 -7.17 22.93 -27.67
C GLU A 130 -7.09 22.04 -26.43
N LEU A 131 -7.12 20.72 -26.59
CA LEU A 131 -7.03 19.77 -25.47
C LEU A 131 -5.69 19.89 -24.73
N LYS A 132 -4.58 20.13 -25.44
CA LYS A 132 -3.27 20.36 -24.82
C LYS A 132 -3.27 21.65 -23.99
N GLN A 133 -3.87 22.73 -24.49
CA GLN A 133 -4.03 23.99 -23.73
C GLN A 133 -4.97 23.84 -22.53
N GLU A 134 -6.06 23.09 -22.68
CA GLU A 134 -7.00 22.78 -21.60
C GLU A 134 -6.31 22.00 -20.48
N ASN A 135 -5.55 20.95 -20.83
CA ASN A 135 -4.79 20.17 -19.84
C ASN A 135 -3.70 20.98 -19.14
N GLN A 136 -3.08 21.94 -19.81
CA GLN A 136 -2.16 22.86 -19.14
C GLN A 136 -2.87 23.66 -18.05
N LYS A 137 -4.01 24.29 -18.38
CA LYS A 137 -4.82 25.04 -17.40
C LYS A 137 -5.33 24.17 -16.26
N LEU A 138 -5.80 22.96 -16.55
CA LEU A 138 -6.29 22.02 -15.54
C LEU A 138 -5.16 21.55 -14.61
N ASN A 139 -3.93 21.36 -15.12
CA ASN A 139 -2.78 21.02 -14.29
C ASN A 139 -2.37 22.16 -13.36
N ASP A 140 -2.43 23.42 -13.84
CA ASP A 140 -2.17 24.60 -13.01
C ASP A 140 -3.20 24.68 -11.86
N GLN A 141 -4.50 24.50 -12.18
CA GLN A 141 -5.57 24.44 -11.19
C GLN A 141 -5.39 23.28 -10.21
N LEU A 142 -4.95 22.12 -10.68
CA LEU A 142 -4.70 20.94 -9.85
C LEU A 142 -3.54 21.16 -8.88
N ALA A 143 -2.47 21.83 -9.30
CA ALA A 143 -1.34 22.17 -8.46
C ALA A 143 -1.75 23.13 -7.33
N GLU A 144 -2.54 24.15 -7.66
CA GLU A 144 -3.10 25.09 -6.69
C GLU A 144 -4.03 24.38 -5.70
N LEU A 145 -5.00 23.57 -6.18
CA LEU A 145 -5.92 22.82 -5.32
C LEU A 145 -5.19 21.84 -4.40
N LYS A 146 -4.13 21.17 -4.88
CA LYS A 146 -3.32 20.27 -4.04
C LYS A 146 -2.62 21.03 -2.92
N GLY A 147 -2.10 22.23 -3.20
CA GLY A 147 -1.55 23.11 -2.16
C GLY A 147 -2.60 23.55 -1.12
N GLN A 148 -3.82 23.85 -1.58
CA GLN A 148 -4.95 24.18 -0.70
C GLN A 148 -5.36 22.98 0.16
N VAL A 149 -5.42 21.77 -0.41
CA VAL A 149 -5.73 20.52 0.32
C VAL A 149 -4.72 20.26 1.43
N GLU A 150 -3.41 20.42 1.18
CA GLU A 150 -2.40 20.27 2.23
C GLU A 150 -2.52 21.34 3.33
N THR A 151 -2.85 22.57 2.96
CA THR A 151 -3.13 23.65 3.93
C THR A 151 -4.38 23.34 4.78
N MET A 152 -5.45 22.87 4.15
CA MET A 152 -6.69 22.47 4.83
C MET A 152 -6.46 21.28 5.77
N LYS A 153 -5.64 20.30 5.40
CA LYS A 153 -5.23 19.20 6.29
C LYS A 153 -4.47 19.69 7.51
N ALA A 154 -3.54 20.63 7.32
CA ALA A 154 -2.77 21.22 8.42
C ALA A 154 -3.69 22.03 9.37
N ASN A 155 -4.63 22.79 8.83
CA ASN A 155 -5.62 23.54 9.61
C ASN A 155 -6.54 22.60 10.39
N LEU A 156 -7.07 21.55 9.75
CA LEU A 156 -7.91 20.54 10.41
C LEU A 156 -7.17 19.82 11.53
N ALA A 157 -5.88 19.51 11.33
CA ALA A 157 -5.04 18.93 12.38
C ALA A 157 -4.82 19.90 13.55
N THR A 158 -4.73 21.20 13.28
CA THR A 158 -4.60 22.25 14.30
C THR A 158 -5.89 22.42 15.10
N LEU A 159 -7.05 22.50 14.44
CA LEU A 159 -8.36 22.59 15.10
C LEU A 159 -8.64 21.36 15.97
N ARG A 160 -8.29 20.15 15.48
CA ARG A 160 -8.40 18.91 16.27
C ARG A 160 -7.48 18.89 17.49
N ARG A 161 -6.28 19.48 17.39
CA ARG A 161 -5.38 19.68 18.56
C ARG A 161 -5.97 20.67 19.55
N GLN A 162 -6.44 21.82 19.09
CA GLN A 162 -7.09 22.82 19.96
C GLN A 162 -8.29 22.21 20.68
N LYS A 163 -9.08 21.35 20.01
CA LYS A 163 -10.20 20.64 20.64
C LYS A 163 -9.72 19.72 21.73
N HIS A 164 -8.70 18.92 21.44
CA HIS A 164 -8.10 18.03 22.41
C HIS A 164 -7.43 18.80 23.57
N ASP A 165 -6.89 19.99 23.34
CA ASP A 165 -6.31 20.86 24.37
C ASP A 165 -7.40 21.50 25.25
N LEU A 166 -8.55 21.89 24.68
CA LEU A 166 -9.72 22.36 25.42
C LEU A 166 -10.36 21.23 26.25
N GLU A 167 -10.46 20.03 25.67
CA GLU A 167 -10.89 18.81 26.37
C GLU A 167 -9.92 18.46 27.51
N ARG A 168 -8.61 18.67 27.31
CA ARG A 168 -7.60 18.54 28.36
C ARG A 168 -7.69 19.61 29.43
N GLN A 169 -8.02 20.86 29.11
CA GLN A 169 -8.29 21.90 30.12
C GLN A 169 -9.45 21.49 31.03
N LYS A 170 -10.53 20.91 30.47
CA LYS A 170 -11.65 20.34 31.26
C LYS A 170 -11.23 19.19 32.19
N ILE A 171 -10.16 18.48 31.84
CA ILE A 171 -9.57 17.39 32.64
C ILE A 171 -8.51 17.93 33.62
N SER A 172 -7.87 19.05 33.29
CA SER A 172 -6.81 19.74 34.04
C SER A 172 -7.33 20.40 35.32
N ASP A 173 -8.60 20.80 35.40
CA ASP A 173 -9.20 21.36 36.62
C ASP A 173 -9.44 20.32 37.74
N LYS A 174 -9.20 19.02 37.47
CA LYS A 174 -9.37 17.97 38.48
C LYS A 174 -8.08 17.30 38.96
N ILE A 175 -6.94 17.46 38.30
CA ILE A 175 -5.72 16.69 38.65
C ILE A 175 -4.45 17.51 38.33
N PHE A 176 -3.90 18.19 39.34
CA PHE A 176 -2.48 18.63 39.39
C PHE A 176 -1.55 17.40 39.24
N ASN A 177 -0.30 17.43 38.77
CA ASN A 177 0.76 18.42 38.93
C ASN A 177 1.92 18.18 37.91
N ASP A 178 2.81 19.17 37.81
CA ASP A 178 3.98 19.31 36.92
C ASP A 178 4.96 18.13 36.84
N ASP A 179 5.08 17.53 35.64
CA ASP A 179 6.28 16.79 35.20
C ASP A 179 6.49 16.79 33.66
N TRP A 180 5.50 17.18 32.85
CA TRP A 180 5.55 17.04 31.39
C TRP A 180 6.42 18.07 30.65
N GLN A 181 6.74 19.21 31.28
CA GLN A 181 7.52 20.28 30.63
C GLN A 181 9.01 19.96 30.54
N LYS A 182 9.51 19.01 31.33
CA LYS A 182 10.91 18.57 31.28
C LYS A 182 11.12 17.55 30.16
N ASP A 183 10.20 16.61 30.00
CA ASP A 183 10.23 15.59 28.95
C ASP A 183 10.01 16.18 27.54
N ALA A 184 9.15 17.20 27.41
CA ALA A 184 8.88 17.83 26.11
C ALA A 184 10.08 18.63 25.56
N ARG A 185 10.94 19.19 26.43
CA ARG A 185 12.14 19.94 26.02
C ARG A 185 13.31 19.02 25.70
N ASP A 186 13.46 17.91 26.43
CA ASP A 186 14.49 16.90 26.13
C ASP A 186 14.19 16.18 24.81
N VAL A 187 12.93 15.82 24.54
CA VAL A 187 12.50 15.17 23.28
C VAL A 187 12.65 16.08 22.05
N PHE A 188 12.36 17.38 22.17
CA PHE A 188 12.54 18.33 21.05
C PHE A 188 14.03 18.65 20.79
N SER A 189 14.87 18.62 21.82
CA SER A 189 16.31 18.82 21.66
C SER A 189 17.03 17.59 21.11
N GLU A 190 16.50 16.38 21.35
CA GLU A 190 16.92 15.14 20.70
C GLU A 190 16.43 15.03 19.25
N PHE A 191 15.28 15.60 18.89
CA PHE A 191 14.81 15.63 17.49
C PHE A 191 15.74 16.44 16.58
N GLY A 192 16.40 17.47 17.11
CA GLY A 192 17.42 18.26 16.39
C GLY A 192 18.82 17.64 16.40
N LYS A 193 19.14 16.74 17.33
CA LYS A 193 20.47 16.12 17.47
C LYS A 193 20.56 14.66 17.00
N ASN A 194 19.45 13.92 16.94
CA ASN A 194 19.40 12.49 16.59
C ASN A 194 18.76 12.19 15.22
N ILE A 195 18.82 13.15 14.28
CA ILE A 195 18.57 12.93 12.84
C ILE A 195 19.66 12.06 12.16
N GLY A 196 20.62 11.52 12.93
CA GLY A 196 21.73 10.70 12.43
C GLY A 196 21.38 9.25 12.09
N ASP A 197 20.49 8.59 12.84
CA ASP A 197 20.45 7.11 12.82
C ASP A 197 19.23 6.49 12.12
N ALA A 198 18.14 7.24 11.92
CA ALA A 198 16.94 6.76 11.21
C ALA A 198 16.95 7.07 9.69
N THR A 199 17.97 7.78 9.20
CA THR A 199 18.02 8.35 7.84
C THR A 199 18.77 7.46 6.84
N SER A 200 19.65 6.56 7.29
CA SER A 200 20.48 5.73 6.40
C SER A 200 19.72 4.56 5.76
N GLN A 201 18.85 3.88 6.51
CA GLN A 201 18.13 2.68 6.02
C GLN A 201 16.87 3.02 5.20
N LEU A 202 16.15 4.09 5.58
CA LEU A 202 14.97 4.57 4.85
C LEU A 202 15.35 5.49 3.68
N GLY A 203 16.36 6.36 3.87
CA GLY A 203 16.85 7.26 2.81
C GLY A 203 17.54 6.50 1.67
N GLY A 204 18.30 5.44 1.99
CA GLY A 204 18.86 4.52 0.99
C GLY A 204 17.77 3.81 0.21
N PHE A 205 16.79 3.19 0.88
CA PHE A 205 15.67 2.49 0.21
C PHE A 205 14.83 3.42 -0.69
N VAL A 206 14.49 4.64 -0.24
CA VAL A 206 13.76 5.61 -1.07
C VAL A 206 14.62 6.11 -2.22
N LYS A 207 15.89 6.41 -2.01
CA LYS A 207 16.82 6.87 -3.05
C LYS A 207 17.10 5.79 -4.08
N ASP A 208 17.33 4.55 -3.66
CA ASP A 208 17.60 3.41 -4.53
C ASP A 208 16.34 3.00 -5.29
N THR A 209 15.15 3.06 -4.66
CA THR A 209 13.87 2.85 -5.35
C THR A 209 13.58 3.98 -6.34
N VAL A 210 13.78 5.25 -5.97
CA VAL A 210 13.59 6.39 -6.87
C VAL A 210 14.58 6.36 -8.02
N ASN A 211 15.86 6.00 -7.80
CA ASN A 211 16.84 5.85 -8.87
C ASN A 211 16.50 4.66 -9.79
N ASN A 212 16.12 3.50 -9.24
CA ASN A 212 15.71 2.33 -10.04
C ASN A 212 14.40 2.57 -10.82
N VAL A 213 13.52 3.42 -10.29
CA VAL A 213 12.30 3.90 -10.97
C VAL A 213 12.65 4.98 -12.01
N LEU A 214 13.52 5.94 -11.71
CA LEU A 214 13.93 6.99 -12.66
C LEU A 214 14.73 6.43 -13.84
N ASP A 215 15.57 5.40 -13.61
CA ASP A 215 16.39 4.78 -14.66
C ASP A 215 15.59 3.81 -15.56
N ASN A 216 14.36 3.45 -15.18
CA ASN A 216 13.50 2.51 -15.93
C ASN A 216 12.10 3.06 -16.30
N VAL A 217 11.72 4.25 -15.85
CA VAL A 217 10.42 4.84 -16.17
C VAL A 217 10.54 5.78 -17.36
N ASP A 218 10.29 5.21 -18.53
CA ASP A 218 9.75 5.92 -19.68
C ASP A 218 8.35 6.45 -19.30
N TRP A 219 8.19 7.73 -18.93
CA TRP A 219 6.93 8.33 -18.42
C TRP A 219 5.80 8.48 -19.44
N LYS A 220 5.74 7.61 -20.43
CA LYS A 220 4.56 7.41 -21.28
C LYS A 220 4.26 5.93 -21.24
N ASN A 221 3.04 5.56 -20.86
CA ASN A 221 2.27 4.41 -21.35
C ASN A 221 1.33 3.90 -20.25
N VAL A 222 0.13 4.47 -20.24
CA VAL A 222 -1.08 3.77 -19.84
C VAL A 222 -1.36 2.72 -20.93
N THR A 223 -1.74 1.51 -20.53
CA THR A 223 -2.20 0.44 -21.46
C THR A 223 -3.50 0.88 -22.12
N VAL A 224 -3.40 1.69 -23.18
CA VAL A 224 -4.56 2.09 -23.98
C VAL A 224 -4.79 1.01 -25.03
N THR A 225 -5.84 0.21 -24.82
CA THR A 225 -6.38 -0.64 -25.89
C THR A 225 -7.18 0.28 -26.80
N VAL A 226 -6.54 0.86 -27.83
CA VAL A 226 -7.18 1.84 -28.71
C VAL A 226 -8.25 1.13 -29.56
N PRO A 227 -9.54 1.46 -29.41
CA PRO A 227 -10.58 0.94 -30.29
C PRO A 227 -10.34 1.46 -31.71
N GLY A 228 -10.17 0.55 -32.69
CA GLY A 228 -9.99 0.90 -34.10
C GLY A 228 -8.59 0.69 -34.70
N LEU A 229 -7.60 0.26 -33.92
CA LEU A 229 -6.32 -0.19 -34.48
C LEU A 229 -6.46 -1.58 -35.10
N ALA A 230 -6.00 -1.74 -36.35
CA ALA A 230 -5.84 -3.06 -36.97
C ALA A 230 -5.02 -3.95 -36.01
N THR A 231 -5.60 -5.09 -35.65
CA THR A 231 -5.03 -6.01 -34.68
C THR A 231 -4.88 -7.36 -35.35
N GLU A 232 -3.64 -7.81 -35.48
CA GLU A 232 -3.33 -9.14 -36.00
C GLU A 232 -2.94 -10.05 -34.83
N LYS A 233 -3.38 -11.31 -34.89
CA LYS A 233 -3.11 -12.31 -33.86
C LYS A 233 -2.61 -13.58 -34.50
N PHE A 234 -1.67 -14.22 -33.83
CA PHE A 234 -1.27 -15.58 -34.18
C PHE A 234 -0.73 -16.29 -32.93
N GLU A 235 -0.68 -17.61 -33.02
CA GLU A 235 -0.02 -18.46 -32.04
C GLU A 235 1.18 -19.14 -32.69
N HIS A 236 2.26 -19.32 -31.93
CA HIS A 236 3.44 -20.02 -32.41
C HIS A 236 4.09 -20.82 -31.28
N VAL A 237 4.64 -21.99 -31.63
CA VAL A 237 5.35 -22.85 -30.69
C VAL A 237 6.82 -22.91 -31.09
N PHE A 238 7.69 -22.23 -30.33
CA PHE A 238 9.13 -22.32 -30.49
C PHE A 238 9.64 -23.55 -29.75
N LYS A 239 10.43 -24.39 -30.43
CA LYS A 239 10.97 -25.63 -29.88
C LYS A 239 12.49 -25.62 -29.93
N PHE A 240 13.10 -25.95 -28.80
CA PHE A 240 14.54 -26.06 -28.63
C PHE A 240 14.85 -27.43 -28.00
N PRO A 241 14.65 -28.53 -28.77
CA PRO A 241 14.62 -29.90 -28.23
C PRO A 241 15.94 -30.33 -27.59
N ASP A 242 17.06 -29.76 -28.04
CA ASP A 242 18.41 -30.13 -27.60
C ASP A 242 19.04 -29.11 -26.64
N SER A 243 18.30 -28.06 -26.24
CA SER A 243 18.87 -26.96 -25.46
C SER A 243 19.33 -27.39 -24.06
N GLN A 244 20.62 -27.22 -23.78
CA GLN A 244 21.22 -27.47 -22.47
C GLN A 244 21.28 -26.22 -21.57
N ALA A 245 20.76 -25.09 -22.05
CA ALA A 245 20.89 -23.80 -21.39
C ALA A 245 20.36 -23.79 -19.95
N THR A 246 21.22 -23.39 -19.01
CA THR A 246 20.88 -23.22 -17.59
C THR A 246 20.71 -21.76 -17.21
N ILE A 247 21.04 -20.82 -18.10
CA ILE A 247 20.84 -19.38 -17.92
C ILE A 247 19.70 -18.92 -18.83
N LEU A 248 18.65 -18.40 -18.22
CA LEU A 248 17.44 -17.94 -18.91
C LEU A 248 17.31 -16.42 -18.77
N ASP A 249 17.10 -15.71 -19.87
CA ASP A 249 16.78 -14.28 -19.87
C ASP A 249 15.53 -14.02 -20.70
N VAL A 250 14.45 -13.59 -20.05
CA VAL A 250 13.16 -13.32 -20.68
C VAL A 250 12.77 -11.87 -20.45
N LYS A 251 12.51 -11.14 -21.54
CA LYS A 251 12.09 -9.74 -21.48
C LYS A 251 10.83 -9.54 -22.30
N VAL A 252 9.75 -9.05 -21.70
CA VAL A 252 8.48 -8.84 -22.40
C VAL A 252 7.90 -7.47 -22.04
N ALA A 253 7.65 -6.64 -23.05
CA ALA A 253 7.06 -5.32 -22.82
C ALA A 253 5.57 -5.43 -22.43
N ASN A 254 4.79 -6.25 -23.13
CA ASN A 254 3.40 -6.51 -22.76
C ASN A 254 3.08 -8.00 -22.88
N GLY A 255 2.37 -8.56 -21.91
CA GLY A 255 1.94 -9.95 -21.88
C GLY A 255 2.47 -10.70 -20.67
N ASP A 256 1.76 -11.75 -20.30
CA ASP A 256 2.09 -12.59 -19.16
C ASP A 256 3.18 -13.61 -19.52
N VAL A 257 4.04 -13.95 -18.56
CA VAL A 257 5.07 -14.98 -18.72
C VAL A 257 4.90 -16.05 -17.66
N LYS A 258 4.68 -17.29 -18.09
CA LYS A 258 4.46 -18.43 -17.21
C LYS A 258 5.54 -19.48 -17.44
N PHE A 259 6.27 -19.83 -16.39
CA PHE A 259 7.23 -20.92 -16.39
C PHE A 259 6.65 -22.15 -15.70
N LYS A 260 6.83 -23.31 -16.34
CA LYS A 260 6.48 -24.62 -15.78
C LYS A 260 7.54 -25.64 -16.15
N THR A 261 7.74 -26.65 -15.31
CA THR A 261 8.57 -27.81 -15.69
C THR A 261 7.78 -28.85 -16.48
N TRP A 262 8.48 -29.64 -17.29
CA TRP A 262 7.92 -30.79 -18.02
C TRP A 262 8.91 -31.94 -18.16
N ASP A 263 8.45 -33.08 -18.69
CA ASP A 263 9.23 -34.33 -18.81
C ASP A 263 10.04 -34.45 -20.12
N GLN A 264 10.09 -33.38 -20.93
CA GLN A 264 10.87 -33.38 -22.17
C GLN A 264 12.26 -32.75 -21.95
N PRO A 265 13.29 -33.16 -22.72
CA PRO A 265 14.68 -32.74 -22.50
C PRO A 265 14.98 -31.30 -22.92
N GLY A 266 14.19 -30.74 -23.83
CA GLY A 266 14.40 -29.41 -24.39
C GLY A 266 13.48 -28.34 -23.81
N ILE A 267 13.67 -27.10 -24.27
CA ILE A 267 12.81 -25.95 -23.92
C ILE A 267 11.73 -25.78 -24.99
N GLN A 268 10.51 -25.45 -24.58
CA GLN A 268 9.43 -25.05 -25.48
C GLN A 268 8.79 -23.74 -25.02
N VAL A 269 8.51 -22.84 -25.96
CA VAL A 269 7.75 -21.61 -25.72
C VAL A 269 6.49 -21.65 -26.56
N GLU A 270 5.34 -21.71 -25.91
CA GLU A 270 4.03 -21.45 -26.52
C GLU A 270 3.77 -19.95 -26.42
N ALA A 271 3.68 -19.27 -27.55
CA ALA A 271 3.53 -17.82 -27.63
C ALA A 271 2.19 -17.46 -28.28
N ALA A 272 1.33 -16.75 -27.56
CA ALA A 272 0.15 -16.10 -28.10
C ALA A 272 0.47 -14.62 -28.33
N ILE A 273 0.55 -14.23 -29.61
CA ILE A 273 1.02 -12.92 -30.03
C ILE A 273 -0.13 -12.07 -30.55
N LYS A 274 -0.17 -10.82 -30.11
CA LYS A 274 -1.01 -9.78 -30.68
C LYS A 274 -0.17 -8.57 -31.10
N LEU A 275 -0.35 -8.14 -32.34
CA LEU A 275 0.31 -6.98 -32.93
C LEU A 275 -0.67 -5.81 -33.01
N TYR A 276 -0.27 -4.66 -32.50
CA TYR A 276 -1.09 -3.45 -32.47
C TYR A 276 -0.68 -2.47 -33.59
N GLY A 277 -1.64 -2.16 -34.45
CA GLY A 277 -1.49 -1.28 -35.61
C GLY A 277 -0.96 -1.99 -36.85
N LYS A 278 -0.87 -1.27 -37.97
CA LYS A 278 -0.32 -1.83 -39.22
C LYS A 278 1.16 -2.17 -39.04
N MET A 279 1.54 -3.35 -39.53
CA MET A 279 2.91 -3.83 -39.54
C MET A 279 3.35 -3.96 -40.99
N ASP A 280 4.52 -3.42 -41.31
CA ASP A 280 5.14 -3.55 -42.62
C ASP A 280 6.00 -4.82 -42.63
N ALA A 281 5.37 -5.94 -42.95
CA ALA A 281 6.00 -7.25 -43.14
C ALA A 281 5.08 -8.18 -43.94
N ASP A 282 5.66 -9.22 -44.55
CA ASP A 282 4.93 -10.18 -45.39
C ASP A 282 3.91 -11.03 -44.60
N SER A 283 4.09 -11.16 -43.28
CA SER A 283 3.17 -11.88 -42.40
C SER A 283 3.25 -11.37 -40.95
N PRO A 284 2.22 -11.62 -40.12
CA PRO A 284 2.27 -11.31 -38.69
C PRO A 284 3.46 -11.97 -37.97
N PHE A 285 3.86 -13.16 -38.40
CA PHE A 285 4.98 -13.88 -37.80
C PHE A 285 6.33 -13.20 -38.10
N GLU A 286 6.54 -12.75 -39.35
CA GLU A 286 7.75 -11.99 -39.70
C GLU A 286 7.76 -10.61 -39.01
N ALA A 287 6.61 -9.93 -38.94
CA ALA A 287 6.49 -8.69 -38.18
C ALA A 287 6.88 -8.84 -36.70
N PHE A 288 6.54 -9.99 -36.08
CA PHE A 288 6.95 -10.33 -34.73
C PHE A 288 8.46 -10.61 -34.65
N LYS A 289 9.04 -11.36 -35.59
CA LYS A 289 10.47 -11.66 -35.63
C LYS A 289 11.32 -10.39 -35.74
N ASP A 290 10.91 -9.42 -36.55
CA ASP A 290 11.61 -8.11 -36.66
C ASP A 290 11.59 -7.28 -35.37
N ARG A 291 10.70 -7.62 -34.43
CA ARG A 291 10.44 -6.87 -33.19
C ARG A 291 10.76 -7.68 -31.93
N SER A 292 11.33 -8.87 -32.12
CA SER A 292 11.78 -9.75 -31.06
C SER A 292 13.23 -10.17 -31.30
N ARG A 293 13.89 -10.66 -30.26
CA ARG A 293 15.20 -11.26 -30.33
C ARG A 293 15.15 -12.57 -29.55
N ILE A 294 15.44 -13.66 -30.24
CA ILE A 294 15.43 -15.00 -29.67
C ILE A 294 16.79 -15.61 -29.99
N ASP A 295 17.63 -15.76 -28.98
CA ASP A 295 18.99 -16.28 -29.11
C ASP A 295 19.15 -17.48 -28.17
N VAL A 296 19.60 -18.61 -28.70
CA VAL A 296 19.85 -19.82 -27.92
C VAL A 296 21.24 -20.34 -28.24
N THR A 297 22.05 -20.51 -27.19
CA THR A 297 23.36 -21.16 -27.22
C THR A 297 23.34 -22.39 -26.33
N ASP A 298 24.48 -23.07 -26.17
CA ASP A 298 24.59 -24.24 -25.30
C ASP A 298 24.23 -23.93 -23.84
N ASP A 299 24.61 -22.73 -23.35
CA ASP A 299 24.45 -22.34 -21.94
C ASP A 299 23.35 -21.28 -21.71
N HIS A 300 22.99 -20.50 -22.74
CA HIS A 300 22.08 -19.35 -22.63
C HIS A 300 20.83 -19.52 -23.49
N PHE A 301 19.69 -19.18 -22.90
CA PHE A 301 18.41 -19.04 -23.58
C PHE A 301 17.88 -17.63 -23.37
N SER A 302 17.73 -16.86 -24.46
CA SER A 302 17.23 -15.48 -24.44
C SER A 302 15.95 -15.36 -25.27
N PHE A 303 14.89 -14.83 -24.67
CA PHE A 303 13.62 -14.56 -25.36
C PHE A 303 13.16 -13.13 -25.04
N GLN A 304 13.40 -12.21 -25.96
CA GLN A 304 13.17 -10.78 -25.77
C GLN A 304 12.13 -10.24 -26.76
N VAL A 305 11.05 -9.68 -26.21
CA VAL A 305 10.00 -8.95 -26.93
C VAL A 305 9.87 -7.54 -26.31
N PRO A 306 10.85 -6.65 -26.53
CA PRO A 306 10.89 -5.32 -25.91
C PRO A 306 9.95 -4.31 -26.57
N ASN A 307 9.37 -4.64 -27.74
CA ASN A 307 8.54 -3.71 -28.49
C ASN A 307 7.14 -3.56 -27.87
N LYS A 308 6.79 -2.35 -27.43
CA LYS A 308 5.51 -2.03 -26.76
C LYS A 308 4.27 -2.16 -27.67
N ARG A 309 4.44 -2.32 -29.00
CA ARG A 309 3.34 -2.62 -29.94
C ARG A 309 3.06 -4.11 -30.11
N VAL A 310 3.82 -4.95 -29.41
CA VAL A 310 3.64 -6.39 -29.36
C VAL A 310 3.16 -6.76 -27.96
N GLN A 311 2.07 -7.51 -27.89
CA GLN A 311 1.72 -8.29 -26.70
C GLN A 311 2.10 -9.74 -26.97
N ALA A 312 2.84 -10.33 -26.04
CA ALA A 312 3.33 -11.70 -26.10
C ALA A 312 3.03 -12.40 -24.78
N ASP A 313 1.96 -13.19 -24.77
CA ASP A 313 1.65 -14.08 -23.65
C ASP A 313 2.41 -15.39 -23.86
N LEU A 314 3.33 -15.70 -22.95
CA LEU A 314 4.30 -16.79 -23.08
C LEU A 314 4.07 -17.87 -22.03
N VAL A 315 4.01 -19.13 -22.46
CA VAL A 315 4.12 -20.30 -21.59
C VAL A 315 5.41 -21.05 -21.94
N ILE A 316 6.37 -20.98 -21.02
CA ILE A 316 7.72 -21.54 -21.17
C ILE A 316 7.78 -22.85 -20.39
N SER A 317 7.92 -23.95 -21.11
CA SER A 317 8.07 -25.30 -20.56
C SER A 317 9.55 -25.67 -20.51
N LEU A 318 10.01 -26.00 -19.31
CA LEU A 318 11.42 -26.19 -18.98
C LEU A 318 11.71 -27.64 -18.55
N PRO A 319 12.79 -28.28 -19.02
CA PRO A 319 13.20 -29.59 -18.52
C PRO A 319 13.43 -29.56 -17.00
N LYS A 320 13.15 -30.68 -16.33
CA LYS A 320 13.45 -30.85 -14.90
C LYS A 320 14.97 -30.93 -14.69
N ARG A 321 15.60 -29.79 -14.41
CA ARG A 321 17.01 -29.64 -14.05
C ARG A 321 17.22 -28.40 -13.18
N THR A 322 18.42 -28.25 -12.65
CA THR A 322 18.83 -27.04 -11.91
C THR A 322 19.29 -25.96 -12.89
N TYR A 323 18.68 -24.79 -12.81
CA TYR A 323 19.05 -23.60 -13.58
C TYR A 323 20.04 -22.73 -12.79
N ASP A 324 21.07 -22.24 -13.46
CA ASP A 324 22.06 -21.37 -12.80
C ASP A 324 21.49 -19.98 -12.56
N HIS A 325 20.75 -19.44 -13.52
CA HIS A 325 20.18 -18.10 -13.41
C HIS A 325 18.90 -17.97 -14.23
N VAL A 326 17.84 -17.40 -13.65
CA VAL A 326 16.58 -17.12 -14.33
C VAL A 326 16.24 -15.64 -14.16
N SER A 327 16.38 -14.87 -15.23
CA SER A 327 16.06 -13.44 -15.30
C SER A 327 14.77 -13.21 -16.09
N VAL A 328 13.82 -12.49 -15.49
CA VAL A 328 12.55 -12.13 -16.11
C VAL A 328 12.30 -10.64 -15.92
N ARG A 329 12.11 -9.89 -17.00
CA ARG A 329 11.84 -8.44 -16.97
C ARG A 329 10.58 -8.10 -17.74
N LEU A 330 9.56 -7.62 -17.04
CA LEU A 330 8.27 -7.26 -17.58
C LEU A 330 8.01 -5.75 -17.43
N LEU A 331 7.36 -5.15 -18.42
CA LEU A 331 6.80 -3.80 -18.28
C LEU A 331 5.31 -3.89 -17.92
N ASN A 332 4.51 -4.60 -18.71
CA ASN A 332 3.06 -4.79 -18.47
C ASN A 332 2.68 -6.28 -18.57
N GLY A 333 2.59 -6.96 -17.44
CA GLY A 333 2.26 -8.38 -17.40
C GLY A 333 2.71 -9.03 -16.10
N SER A 334 2.11 -10.18 -15.81
CA SER A 334 2.43 -10.98 -14.63
C SER A 334 3.46 -12.05 -14.95
N ALA A 335 4.30 -12.38 -13.97
CA ALA A 335 5.24 -13.49 -14.02
C ALA A 335 4.78 -14.60 -13.07
N ASP A 336 4.54 -15.80 -13.60
CA ASP A 336 4.21 -16.99 -12.79
C ASP A 336 5.31 -18.03 -12.95
N LEU A 337 6.07 -18.30 -11.88
CA LEU A 337 7.12 -19.32 -11.85
C LEU A 337 6.65 -20.49 -10.98
N THR A 338 6.47 -21.67 -11.58
CA THR A 338 5.92 -22.85 -10.88
C THR A 338 6.83 -24.06 -11.00
N GLY A 339 7.22 -24.65 -9.87
CA GLY A 339 7.92 -25.94 -9.81
C GLY A 339 9.36 -25.90 -10.31
N LEU A 340 10.01 -24.74 -10.30
CA LEU A 340 11.37 -24.57 -10.83
C LEU A 340 12.43 -24.90 -9.76
N ASN A 341 13.58 -25.41 -10.21
CA ASN A 341 14.76 -25.62 -9.38
C ASN A 341 15.93 -24.81 -9.97
N GLY A 342 16.55 -23.95 -9.18
CA GLY A 342 17.67 -23.14 -9.64
C GLY A 342 18.54 -22.58 -8.52
N LYS A 343 19.54 -21.77 -8.88
CA LYS A 343 20.35 -21.02 -7.91
C LYS A 343 19.77 -19.64 -7.70
N ASP A 344 19.75 -18.83 -8.75
CA ASP A 344 19.34 -17.42 -8.69
C ASP A 344 18.13 -17.13 -9.56
N PHE A 345 17.08 -16.57 -8.95
CA PHE A 345 15.90 -16.07 -9.65
C PHE A 345 15.80 -14.56 -9.50
N TYR A 346 15.73 -13.85 -10.62
CA TYR A 346 15.62 -12.40 -10.68
C TYR A 346 14.40 -11.99 -11.51
N VAL A 347 13.37 -11.43 -10.87
CA VAL A 347 12.11 -11.10 -11.54
C VAL A 347 11.73 -9.65 -11.29
N LYS A 348 11.60 -8.86 -12.36
CA LYS A 348 11.17 -7.46 -12.31
C LYS A 348 9.88 -7.27 -13.09
N SER A 349 8.95 -6.50 -12.51
CA SER A 349 7.75 -6.04 -13.21
C SER A 349 7.38 -4.61 -12.85
N THR A 350 7.10 -3.77 -13.86
CA THR A 350 6.54 -2.44 -13.61
C THR A 350 5.05 -2.53 -13.27
N ASN A 351 4.26 -3.24 -14.08
CA ASN A 351 2.82 -3.38 -13.89
C ASN A 351 2.41 -4.84 -14.03
N GLY A 352 2.19 -5.52 -12.90
CA GLY A 352 1.77 -6.92 -12.88
C GLY A 352 2.24 -7.66 -11.64
N GLN A 353 1.62 -8.82 -11.38
CA GLN A 353 1.94 -9.63 -10.21
C GLN A 353 3.13 -10.55 -10.49
N MET A 354 3.86 -10.91 -9.43
CA MET A 354 4.96 -11.87 -9.51
C MET A 354 4.68 -13.00 -8.53
N ASN A 355 4.44 -14.20 -9.04
CA ASN A 355 4.10 -15.37 -8.25
C ASN A 355 5.18 -16.44 -8.38
N PHE A 356 5.64 -16.95 -7.25
CA PHE A 356 6.58 -18.06 -7.13
C PHE A 356 5.88 -19.18 -6.36
N THR A 357 5.64 -20.32 -7.02
CA THR A 357 4.95 -21.46 -6.42
C THR A 357 5.82 -22.71 -6.48
N ASN A 358 6.18 -23.27 -5.33
CA ASN A 358 7.07 -24.43 -5.22
C ASN A 358 8.38 -24.24 -6.01
N VAL A 359 9.06 -23.12 -5.78
CA VAL A 359 10.36 -22.83 -6.41
C VAL A 359 11.47 -23.16 -5.41
N ASP A 360 12.38 -24.04 -5.82
CA ASP A 360 13.59 -24.39 -5.06
C ASP A 360 14.77 -23.53 -5.56
N GLY A 361 15.39 -22.76 -4.67
CA GLY A 361 16.35 -21.72 -5.02
C GLY A 361 17.39 -21.45 -3.94
N VAL A 362 18.55 -20.92 -4.30
CA VAL A 362 19.41 -20.26 -3.30
C VAL A 362 18.85 -18.87 -3.03
N MET A 363 18.56 -18.11 -4.08
CA MET A 363 18.11 -16.73 -3.96
C MET A 363 16.93 -16.44 -4.88
N ILE A 364 15.90 -15.76 -4.33
CA ILE A 364 14.88 -15.09 -5.13
C ILE A 364 14.94 -13.61 -4.85
N GLU A 365 15.26 -12.83 -5.88
CA GLU A 365 15.18 -11.38 -5.90
C GLU A 365 14.02 -10.94 -6.81
N SER A 366 13.09 -10.17 -6.26
CA SER A 366 11.93 -9.69 -7.01
C SER A 366 11.64 -8.22 -6.72
N GLU A 367 11.51 -7.43 -7.79
CA GLU A 367 11.24 -6.00 -7.72
C GLU A 367 10.01 -5.59 -8.52
N GLY A 368 9.06 -4.93 -7.86
CA GLY A 368 7.80 -4.47 -8.42
C GLY A 368 7.57 -2.96 -8.30
N VAL A 369 6.76 -2.38 -9.19
CA VAL A 369 6.22 -1.03 -8.99
C VAL A 369 4.73 -1.09 -8.68
N ASN A 370 3.91 -1.64 -9.58
CA ASN A 370 2.45 -1.76 -9.43
C ASN A 370 2.04 -3.22 -9.52
N GLY A 371 2.12 -3.92 -8.40
CA GLY A 371 1.91 -5.35 -8.36
C GLY A 371 2.30 -5.97 -7.03
N SER A 372 1.60 -7.03 -6.67
CA SER A 372 1.93 -7.82 -5.49
C SER A 372 2.96 -8.89 -5.83
N ILE A 373 3.80 -9.23 -4.86
CA ILE A 373 4.78 -10.32 -4.95
C ILE A 373 4.33 -11.42 -4.00
N LYS A 374 4.24 -12.65 -4.50
CA LYS A 374 3.77 -13.80 -3.72
C LYS A 374 4.73 -14.98 -3.85
N VAL A 375 5.16 -15.52 -2.72
CA VAL A 375 5.94 -16.77 -2.63
C VAL A 375 5.14 -17.79 -1.84
N GLN A 376 4.91 -18.97 -2.42
CA GLN A 376 4.16 -20.07 -1.80
C GLN A 376 4.90 -21.40 -1.95
N GLY A 377 5.33 -21.98 -0.84
CA GLY A 377 6.09 -23.23 -0.82
C GLY A 377 7.46 -23.14 -1.51
N GLY A 378 8.09 -24.31 -1.68
CA GLY A 378 9.46 -24.43 -2.20
C GLY A 378 10.53 -24.24 -1.11
N HIS A 379 11.77 -24.56 -1.44
CA HIS A 379 12.92 -24.45 -0.55
C HIS A 379 13.84 -23.35 -1.07
N THR A 380 13.80 -22.19 -0.41
CA THR A 380 14.65 -21.05 -0.75
C THR A 380 15.57 -20.73 0.42
N HIS A 381 16.80 -20.31 0.17
CA HIS A 381 17.67 -19.86 1.26
C HIS A 381 17.42 -18.38 1.58
N ASP A 382 17.44 -17.52 0.55
CA ASP A 382 17.32 -16.07 0.69
C ASP A 382 16.19 -15.49 -0.19
N LEU A 383 15.34 -14.64 0.40
CA LEU A 383 14.32 -13.85 -0.31
C LEU A 383 14.58 -12.35 -0.20
N LEU A 384 14.64 -11.67 -1.34
CA LEU A 384 14.73 -10.21 -1.44
C LEU A 384 13.56 -9.69 -2.27
N LEU A 385 12.46 -9.32 -1.61
CA LEU A 385 11.20 -8.96 -2.27
C LEU A 385 10.84 -7.51 -1.99
N THR A 386 10.73 -6.69 -3.04
CA THR A 386 10.43 -5.26 -2.95
C THR A 386 9.34 -4.86 -3.93
N THR A 387 8.31 -4.15 -3.48
CA THR A 387 7.33 -3.51 -4.39
C THR A 387 6.95 -2.11 -3.92
N VAL A 388 6.51 -1.22 -4.81
CA VAL A 388 6.05 0.13 -4.41
C VAL A 388 4.57 0.10 -4.04
N ASN A 389 3.70 -0.34 -4.95
CA ASN A 389 2.25 -0.37 -4.81
C ASN A 389 1.76 -1.82 -4.93
N GLY A 390 1.74 -2.52 -3.81
CA GLY A 390 1.32 -3.92 -3.74
C GLY A 390 1.70 -4.60 -2.44
N ASP A 391 1.06 -5.73 -2.17
CA ASP A 391 1.38 -6.57 -1.02
C ASP A 391 2.60 -7.45 -1.32
N VAL A 392 3.39 -7.75 -0.30
CA VAL A 392 4.42 -8.80 -0.34
C VAL A 392 3.96 -9.91 0.58
N SER A 393 3.76 -11.12 0.05
CA SER A 393 3.24 -12.26 0.79
C SER A 393 4.14 -13.48 0.65
N VAL A 394 4.64 -13.97 1.77
CA VAL A 394 5.45 -15.19 1.86
C VAL A 394 4.72 -16.22 2.70
N ASP A 395 4.60 -17.41 2.16
CA ASP A 395 4.06 -18.61 2.80
C ASP A 395 5.02 -19.77 2.49
N ALA A 396 6.19 -19.73 3.13
CA ALA A 396 7.37 -20.55 2.88
C ALA A 396 8.40 -20.34 4.00
N ASP A 397 9.47 -21.13 3.99
CA ASP A 397 10.44 -21.21 5.08
C ASP A 397 11.89 -20.86 4.66
N PRO A 398 12.16 -19.65 4.13
CA PRO A 398 13.53 -19.28 3.81
C PRO A 398 14.38 -19.03 5.06
N ALA A 399 15.69 -19.27 4.96
CA ALA A 399 16.59 -18.97 6.06
C ALA A 399 16.66 -17.45 6.32
N THR A 400 16.70 -16.65 5.26
CA THR A 400 16.64 -15.19 5.36
C THR A 400 15.61 -14.57 4.43
N ALA A 401 14.94 -13.51 4.89
CA ALA A 401 13.98 -12.77 4.07
C ALA A 401 14.03 -11.26 4.34
N ALA A 402 14.16 -10.47 3.28
CA ALA A 402 13.98 -9.02 3.28
C ALA A 402 12.74 -8.68 2.44
N LEU A 403 11.65 -8.31 3.11
CA LEU A 403 10.33 -8.10 2.53
C LEU A 403 9.93 -6.63 2.67
N LYS A 404 9.78 -5.92 1.55
CA LYS A 404 9.61 -4.46 1.56
C LYS A 404 8.47 -4.00 0.67
N THR A 405 7.65 -3.09 1.18
CA THR A 405 6.67 -2.35 0.37
C THR A 405 6.51 -0.90 0.81
N VAL A 406 6.10 -0.02 -0.10
CA VAL A 406 5.76 1.37 0.25
C VAL A 406 4.27 1.46 0.59
N ASN A 407 3.40 1.08 -0.35
CA ASN A 407 1.94 1.17 -0.28
C ASN A 407 1.30 -0.21 -0.37
N GLY A 408 1.51 -1.02 0.66
CA GLY A 408 0.92 -2.35 0.76
C GLY A 408 1.23 -3.03 2.09
N THR A 409 0.74 -4.25 2.24
CA THR A 409 0.97 -5.06 3.43
C THR A 409 2.07 -6.09 3.19
N VAL A 410 3.01 -6.20 4.12
CA VAL A 410 3.92 -7.35 4.20
C VAL A 410 3.23 -8.44 5.02
N ARG A 411 3.17 -9.67 4.49
CA ARG A 411 2.70 -10.88 5.17
C ARG A 411 3.77 -11.95 5.06
N ALA A 412 4.12 -12.54 6.19
CA ALA A 412 5.03 -13.67 6.25
C ALA A 412 4.44 -14.75 7.16
N THR A 413 4.31 -15.95 6.64
CA THR A 413 3.92 -17.15 7.39
C THR A 413 5.06 -18.16 7.25
N TYR A 414 5.61 -18.56 8.40
CA TYR A 414 6.65 -19.57 8.53
C TYR A 414 6.09 -20.77 9.30
N HIS A 415 6.58 -21.95 8.95
CA HIS A 415 6.27 -23.26 9.51
C HIS A 415 7.48 -23.89 10.22
N THR A 416 8.70 -23.40 9.97
CA THR A 416 9.92 -23.84 10.67
C THR A 416 10.72 -22.68 11.26
N ASP A 417 11.87 -22.99 11.87
CA ASP A 417 12.84 -21.98 12.28
C ASP A 417 13.53 -21.33 11.06
N PHE A 418 14.12 -20.16 11.30
CA PHE A 418 14.76 -19.33 10.29
C PHE A 418 15.92 -18.56 10.92
N THR A 419 16.79 -17.98 10.12
CA THR A 419 17.89 -17.14 10.62
C THR A 419 17.39 -15.72 10.86
N LYS A 420 16.81 -15.07 9.84
CA LYS A 420 16.43 -13.65 9.93
C LYS A 420 15.28 -13.24 9.01
N ILE A 421 14.31 -12.48 9.55
CA ILE A 421 13.25 -11.83 8.77
C ILE A 421 13.29 -10.32 8.98
N GLU A 422 13.38 -9.56 7.90
CA GLU A 422 13.16 -8.13 7.86
C GLU A 422 11.86 -7.82 7.09
N GLY A 423 10.85 -7.29 7.78
CA GLY A 423 9.57 -6.93 7.19
C GLY A 423 9.32 -5.43 7.30
N THR A 424 9.21 -4.72 6.17
CA THR A 424 9.03 -3.26 6.16
C THR A 424 7.87 -2.85 5.27
N SER A 425 6.94 -2.08 5.82
CA SER A 425 5.91 -1.39 5.02
C SER A 425 5.81 0.08 5.42
N MET A 426 5.97 1.03 4.49
CA MET A 426 5.83 2.45 4.84
C MET A 426 4.40 2.80 5.26
N ASN A 427 3.44 2.52 4.38
CA ASN A 427 2.07 2.99 4.50
C ASN A 427 1.03 1.88 4.77
N GLY A 428 1.47 0.64 4.93
CA GLY A 428 0.60 -0.49 5.22
C GLY A 428 1.10 -1.34 6.38
N ASN A 429 0.46 -2.49 6.58
CA ASN A 429 0.72 -3.31 7.77
C ASN A 429 1.91 -4.24 7.55
N VAL A 430 2.49 -4.71 8.65
CA VAL A 430 3.42 -5.85 8.65
C VAL A 430 2.81 -6.95 9.51
N LYS A 431 2.61 -8.12 8.92
CA LYS A 431 1.95 -9.26 9.59
C LYS A 431 2.86 -10.47 9.51
N VAL A 432 3.21 -11.04 10.66
CA VAL A 432 4.10 -12.19 10.73
C VAL A 432 3.45 -13.29 11.58
N ALA A 433 3.49 -14.51 11.05
CA ALA A 433 3.08 -15.73 11.71
C ALA A 433 4.25 -16.72 11.74
N VAL A 434 4.56 -17.26 12.91
CA VAL A 434 5.70 -18.18 13.12
C VAL A 434 5.31 -19.31 14.07
N PRO A 435 5.98 -20.48 14.03
CA PRO A 435 5.60 -21.60 14.89
C PRO A 435 5.72 -21.24 16.38
N ALA A 436 4.85 -21.79 17.23
CA ALA A 436 4.90 -21.54 18.68
C ALA A 436 6.16 -22.12 19.35
N SER A 437 6.82 -23.08 18.71
CA SER A 437 7.97 -23.83 19.23
C SER A 437 9.32 -23.12 19.10
N ILE A 438 9.47 -22.16 18.18
CA ILE A 438 10.78 -21.57 17.87
C ILE A 438 11.17 -20.45 18.85
N ALA A 439 12.45 -20.38 19.19
CA ALA A 439 13.02 -19.22 19.85
C ALA A 439 12.94 -18.03 18.91
N LEU A 440 12.57 -16.86 19.44
CA LEU A 440 12.34 -15.68 18.63
C LEU A 440 12.84 -14.43 19.33
N LYS A 441 13.79 -13.74 18.71
CA LYS A 441 14.34 -12.47 19.19
C LYS A 441 14.13 -11.38 18.17
N GLY A 442 13.97 -10.14 18.61
CA GLY A 442 13.90 -9.04 17.66
C GLY A 442 13.19 -7.81 18.12
N GLU A 443 12.87 -6.94 17.16
CA GLU A 443 12.13 -5.72 17.42
C GLU A 443 11.05 -5.47 16.36
N ALA A 444 9.93 -4.93 16.83
CA ALA A 444 8.88 -4.36 16.01
C ALA A 444 8.77 -2.86 16.31
N ARG A 445 8.74 -2.03 15.27
CA ARG A 445 8.63 -0.57 15.39
C ARG A 445 7.56 0.00 14.46
N THR A 446 6.66 0.81 15.01
CA THR A 446 5.70 1.62 14.26
C THR A 446 5.77 3.07 14.70
N HIS A 447 5.55 4.04 13.80
CA HIS A 447 5.53 5.45 14.17
C HIS A 447 4.11 5.89 14.56
N PHE A 448 3.15 5.77 13.64
CA PHE A 448 1.77 6.21 13.87
C PHE A 448 0.81 5.06 14.23
N GLY A 449 1.09 3.82 13.83
CA GLY A 449 0.19 2.69 14.07
C GLY A 449 0.33 2.02 15.43
N SER A 450 -0.13 0.77 15.52
CA SER A 450 -0.09 -0.05 16.74
C SER A 450 0.64 -1.38 16.53
N ILE A 451 1.23 -1.90 17.59
CA ILE A 451 1.82 -3.24 17.62
C ILE A 451 0.87 -4.15 18.39
N LYS A 452 0.49 -5.27 17.78
CA LYS A 452 -0.38 -6.29 18.39
C LYS A 452 0.32 -7.64 18.30
N SER A 453 0.42 -8.35 19.41
CA SER A 453 1.02 -9.68 19.46
C SER A 453 0.08 -10.68 20.08
N ARG A 454 -0.08 -11.82 19.42
CA ARG A 454 -0.73 -13.04 19.93
C ARG A 454 0.24 -14.23 19.88
N LEU A 455 1.53 -13.97 20.05
CA LEU A 455 2.54 -15.00 20.18
C LEU A 455 2.43 -15.65 21.55
N SER A 456 2.52 -16.98 21.59
CA SER A 456 2.63 -17.72 22.85
C SER A 456 3.95 -17.39 23.57
N ASN A 457 3.96 -17.50 24.90
CA ASN A 457 5.14 -17.30 25.75
C ASN A 457 5.81 -15.92 25.61
N VAL A 458 5.04 -14.91 25.23
CA VAL A 458 5.46 -13.51 25.08
C VAL A 458 4.39 -12.64 25.72
N ALA A 459 4.78 -11.68 26.56
CA ALA A 459 3.84 -10.72 27.10
C ALA A 459 3.27 -9.82 25.99
N GLU A 460 1.96 -9.59 26.01
CA GLU A 460 1.33 -8.71 25.03
C GLU A 460 1.88 -7.28 25.18
N PRO A 461 2.23 -6.59 24.07
CA PRO A 461 2.67 -5.21 24.13
C PRO A 461 1.58 -4.31 24.72
N ALA A 462 1.97 -3.41 25.63
CA ALA A 462 1.05 -2.42 26.20
C ALA A 462 0.40 -1.56 25.10
N LYS A 463 -0.86 -1.18 25.30
CA LYS A 463 -1.60 -0.35 24.34
C LYS A 463 -0.86 0.96 24.08
N GLY A 464 -0.62 1.28 22.81
CA GLY A 464 0.06 2.51 22.38
C GLY A 464 1.58 2.41 22.26
N LEU A 465 2.19 1.27 22.64
CA LEU A 465 3.63 1.04 22.49
C LEU A 465 4.05 1.10 21.01
N LYS A 466 5.09 1.88 20.72
CA LYS A 466 5.60 2.15 19.36
C LYS A 466 6.83 1.34 18.99
N ARG A 467 7.51 0.77 20.00
CA ARG A 467 8.65 -0.12 19.85
C ARG A 467 8.44 -1.30 20.81
N PHE A 468 8.48 -2.51 20.27
CA PHE A 468 8.29 -3.73 21.03
C PHE A 468 9.52 -4.62 20.81
N GLU A 469 10.28 -4.82 21.87
CA GLU A 469 11.36 -5.80 21.90
C GLU A 469 10.77 -7.17 22.23
N LEU A 470 11.21 -8.17 21.49
CA LEU A 470 10.72 -9.53 21.56
C LEU A 470 11.86 -10.45 22.00
N ASP A 471 11.61 -11.23 23.04
CA ASP A 471 12.46 -12.35 23.43
C ASP A 471 11.53 -13.50 23.86
N ARG A 472 11.43 -14.51 23.00
CA ARG A 472 10.63 -15.72 23.22
C ARG A 472 11.56 -16.92 23.30
N PRO A 473 11.49 -17.74 24.38
CA PRO A 473 12.23 -18.99 24.46
C PRO A 473 11.67 -20.04 23.48
N GLY A 474 12.52 -20.95 23.02
CA GLY A 474 12.13 -22.04 22.12
C GLY A 474 13.35 -22.73 21.49
N THR A 475 13.15 -23.44 20.38
CA THR A 475 14.22 -24.07 19.59
C THR A 475 14.78 -23.15 18.52
N GLY A 476 16.06 -23.29 18.16
CA GLY A 476 16.70 -22.46 17.14
C GLY A 476 17.13 -21.10 17.66
N ASN A 477 17.39 -20.16 16.75
CA ASN A 477 17.78 -18.77 17.07
C ASN A 477 17.26 -17.81 16.00
N SER A 478 15.93 -17.72 15.89
CA SER A 478 15.29 -16.90 14.86
C SER A 478 15.25 -15.42 15.23
N GLU A 479 15.64 -14.55 14.30
CA GLU A 479 15.66 -13.10 14.51
C GLU A 479 14.65 -12.36 13.61
N LEU A 480 13.90 -11.41 14.18
CA LEU A 480 12.97 -10.57 13.43
C LEU A 480 13.24 -9.08 13.58
N LYS A 481 13.06 -8.33 12.49
CA LYS A 481 13.02 -6.86 12.51
C LYS A 481 11.86 -6.36 11.66
N LEU A 482 10.85 -5.78 12.31
CA LEU A 482 9.62 -5.36 11.64
C LEU A 482 9.43 -3.85 11.78
N ASN A 483 9.16 -3.19 10.66
CA ASN A 483 9.04 -1.73 10.63
C ASN A 483 7.81 -1.28 9.83
N THR A 484 7.11 -0.29 10.34
CA THR A 484 6.13 0.46 9.56
C THR A 484 6.04 1.91 10.01
N THR A 485 5.67 2.82 9.10
CA THR A 485 5.48 4.22 9.47
C THR A 485 4.05 4.46 9.91
N SER A 486 3.07 4.21 9.04
CA SER A 486 1.66 4.50 9.34
C SER A 486 0.81 3.28 9.70
N GLY A 487 1.26 2.07 9.36
CA GLY A 487 0.50 0.84 9.55
C GLY A 487 0.70 0.17 10.90
N ASN A 488 0.02 -0.95 11.08
CA ASN A 488 0.12 -1.78 12.27
C ASN A 488 1.10 -2.94 12.07
N ILE A 489 1.72 -3.37 13.16
CA ILE A 489 2.47 -4.63 13.21
C ILE A 489 1.62 -5.67 13.93
N GLN A 490 1.46 -6.83 13.32
CA GLN A 490 0.66 -7.93 13.86
C GLN A 490 1.49 -9.20 13.90
N LEU A 491 1.67 -9.74 15.10
CA LEU A 491 2.37 -10.99 15.36
C LEU A 491 1.39 -12.05 15.85
N LYS A 492 1.52 -13.29 15.41
CA LYS A 492 0.77 -14.43 15.94
C LYS A 492 1.58 -15.72 15.78
N ASP A 493 1.19 -16.76 16.50
CA ASP A 493 1.66 -18.10 16.14
C ASP A 493 1.03 -18.52 14.78
N SER A 494 1.78 -19.24 13.96
CA SER A 494 1.22 -19.97 12.81
C SER A 494 0.42 -21.17 13.32
N ASN A 495 -0.62 -21.53 12.58
CA ASN A 495 -1.34 -22.78 12.87
C ASN A 495 -0.49 -23.91 12.28
N ASP A 496 -0.27 -24.98 13.04
CA ASP A 496 0.33 -26.23 12.55
C ASP A 496 -0.50 -26.84 11.40
#